data_AF-A0A6P4DNP6-F1
#
_entry.id   AF-A0A6P4DNP6-F1
#
_cell.length_a   1.000
_cell.length_b   1.000
_cell.length_c   1.000
_cell.angle_alpha   90.00
_cell.angle_beta   90.00
_cell.angle_gamma   90.00
#
_symmetry.space_group_name_H-M   'P 1'
#
loop_
_entity.id
_entity.type
_entity.pdbx_description
1 polymer ?
#
loop_
_entity_poly.entity_id
_entity_poly.type
_entity_poly.pdbx_seq_one_letter_code
_entity_poly.pdbx_strand_id
1 'polypeptide(L)'
;MDPMEALVAQIQGLSSTPGDIARLHIILKQADDSLRAESTRLSPVLGQLAPSEHSLGFLYVLDAFTSGQISKQQAETSVPIITGFINACNAEQIRLAPEKFVLVCKRLKDQVMMLEAPIRGVGPLLTAARKLQLSTEHLTPLHSDFLMLCVLAKCYKTGLSILEDDIFEVDQPRDLFLYCYYGGMICIGLKRFQKALDLLHNVVTAPMSTLNAIAVEAYKKYILVSLIHHGQWQLSTSLPKYASSVAQRSLKNFCQPYIELANSYGTEKIAELEAYVQTNTEKFENDNNLGLVKQVVLSMYKRNIQRLTQTYLTLSLQDIANTVQLNSPKEAEMHVLQMIQDGEIYATINQRDGMVRFLEDPEQYKTCEMIENIDSSIQRIMALSRKLSAMDEQISCDQLYLSKVGRERQRYDFDDFDVPTKFNI
;
A
#
# COMPACT_ATOMS: atom_id res chain seq x y z
N MET A 1 -8.15 44.50 26.55
CA MET A 1 -8.22 43.03 26.62
C MET A 1 -7.18 42.52 25.64
N ASP A 2 -6.25 41.66 26.06
CA ASP A 2 -5.24 41.11 25.14
C ASP A 2 -5.99 40.39 23.99
N PRO A 3 -5.69 40.68 22.70
CA PRO A 3 -6.36 40.02 21.58
C PRO A 3 -6.31 38.49 21.66
N MET A 4 -5.27 37.91 22.28
CA MET A 4 -5.17 36.46 22.49
C MET A 4 -6.11 35.96 23.58
N GLU A 5 -6.25 36.69 24.69
CA GLU A 5 -7.21 36.33 25.76
C GLU A 5 -8.66 36.39 25.25
N ALA A 6 -8.97 37.39 24.43
CA ALA A 6 -10.28 37.52 23.79
C ALA A 6 -10.57 36.34 22.85
N LEU A 7 -9.57 35.88 22.09
CA LEU A 7 -9.70 34.73 21.20
C LEU A 7 -9.91 33.43 21.99
N VAL A 8 -9.21 33.22 23.12
CA VAL A 8 -9.40 32.05 23.99
C VAL A 8 -10.82 32.02 24.55
N ALA A 9 -11.32 33.15 25.04
CA ALA A 9 -12.69 33.26 25.54
C ALA A 9 -13.72 32.95 24.44
N GLN A 10 -13.48 33.39 23.20
CA GLN A 10 -14.33 33.06 22.06
C GLN A 10 -14.28 31.57 21.69
N ILE A 11 -13.10 30.94 21.72
CA ILE A 11 -12.98 29.49 21.50
C ILE A 11 -13.79 28.74 22.56
N GLN A 12 -13.63 29.08 23.84
CA GLN A 12 -14.37 28.44 24.94
C GLN A 12 -15.88 28.65 24.83
N GLY A 13 -16.32 29.86 24.49
CA GLY A 13 -17.74 30.19 24.39
C GLY A 13 -18.44 29.60 23.16
N LEU A 14 -17.73 29.42 22.04
CA LEU A 14 -18.33 29.05 20.74
C LEU A 14 -18.10 27.59 20.32
N SER A 15 -17.54 26.73 21.18
CA SER A 15 -17.25 25.33 20.85
C SER A 15 -18.40 24.34 21.15
N SER A 16 -19.56 24.84 21.57
CA SER A 16 -20.65 24.00 22.11
C SER A 16 -21.66 23.54 21.06
N THR A 17 -22.08 24.41 20.13
CA THR A 17 -23.14 24.10 19.15
C THR A 17 -22.64 24.21 17.71
N PRO A 18 -23.24 23.49 16.73
CA PRO A 18 -22.81 23.57 15.34
C PRO A 18 -22.85 25.00 14.75
N GLY A 19 -23.86 25.79 15.14
CA GLY A 19 -24.00 27.18 14.71
C GLY A 19 -22.89 28.08 15.29
N ASP A 20 -22.51 27.85 16.54
CA ASP A 20 -21.43 28.57 17.19
C ASP A 20 -20.07 28.16 16.61
N ILE A 21 -19.86 26.86 16.34
CA ILE A 21 -18.64 26.34 15.72
C ILE A 21 -18.46 26.93 14.31
N ALA A 22 -19.53 27.09 13.54
CA ALA A 22 -19.46 27.74 12.23
C ALA A 22 -19.02 29.21 12.34
N ARG A 23 -19.52 29.95 13.34
CA ARG A 23 -19.09 31.32 13.63
C ARG A 23 -17.64 31.36 14.09
N LEU A 24 -17.24 30.44 14.97
CA LEU A 24 -15.88 30.29 15.46
C LEU A 24 -14.91 30.03 14.31
N HIS A 25 -15.28 29.20 13.34
CA HIS A 25 -14.45 28.90 12.18
C HIS A 25 -14.14 30.16 11.35
N ILE A 26 -15.12 31.06 11.18
CA ILE A 26 -14.90 32.34 10.48
C ILE A 26 -13.91 33.23 11.25
N ILE A 27 -14.09 33.34 12.57
CA ILE A 27 -13.20 34.11 13.44
C ILE A 27 -11.77 33.56 13.39
N LEU A 28 -11.60 32.23 13.51
CA LEU A 28 -10.30 31.57 13.46
C LEU A 28 -9.59 31.77 12.12
N LYS A 29 -10.32 31.76 11.01
CA LYS A 29 -9.76 32.09 9.69
C LYS A 29 -9.23 33.52 9.62
N GLN A 30 -9.93 34.48 10.22
CA GLN A 30 -9.48 35.88 10.27
C GLN A 30 -8.27 36.07 11.21
N ALA A 31 -8.19 35.27 12.27
CA ALA A 31 -7.10 35.34 13.24
C ALA A 31 -5.84 34.53 12.86
N ASP A 32 -5.86 33.75 11.77
CA ASP A 32 -4.78 32.78 11.45
C ASP A 32 -3.40 33.42 11.31
N ASP A 33 -3.31 34.56 10.63
CA ASP A 33 -2.04 35.26 10.42
C ASP A 33 -1.48 35.84 11.73
N SER A 34 -2.37 36.34 12.59
CA SER A 34 -2.01 36.87 13.91
C SER A 34 -1.51 35.76 14.83
N LEU A 35 -2.16 34.59 14.81
CA LEU A 35 -1.72 33.41 15.57
C LEU A 35 -0.31 32.97 15.15
N ARG A 36 0.00 32.97 13.84
CA ARG A 36 1.33 32.61 13.36
C ARG A 36 2.41 33.61 13.79
N ALA A 37 2.09 34.90 13.78
CA ALA A 37 3.02 35.94 14.22
C ALA A 37 3.39 35.79 15.71
N GLU A 38 2.47 35.30 16.55
CA GLU A 38 2.67 35.11 17.99
C GLU A 38 3.02 33.67 18.42
N SER A 39 3.53 32.84 17.50
CA SER A 39 3.77 31.40 17.72
C SER A 39 4.52 31.02 19.01
N THR A 40 5.44 31.87 19.49
CA THR A 40 6.23 31.63 20.71
C THR A 40 5.43 31.80 22.01
N ARG A 41 4.31 32.53 21.98
CA ARG A 41 3.44 32.80 23.14
C ARG A 41 2.27 31.83 23.28
N LEU A 42 2.13 30.86 22.38
CA LEU A 42 0.94 29.99 22.30
C LEU A 42 0.97 28.78 23.24
N SER A 43 2.12 28.43 23.82
CA SER A 43 2.22 27.27 24.73
C SER A 43 1.30 27.37 25.96
N PRO A 44 1.23 28.49 26.69
CA PRO A 44 0.26 28.67 27.79
C PRO A 44 -1.20 28.64 27.34
N VAL A 45 -1.48 29.08 26.11
CA VAL A 45 -2.84 29.10 25.53
C VAL A 45 -3.37 27.69 25.32
N LEU A 46 -2.53 26.77 24.83
CA LEU A 46 -2.89 25.36 24.68
C LEU A 46 -3.26 24.70 26.01
N GLY A 47 -2.69 25.16 27.13
CA GLY A 47 -3.05 24.68 28.48
C GLY A 47 -4.44 25.10 28.97
N GLN A 48 -5.05 26.13 28.36
CA GLN A 48 -6.38 26.64 28.72
C GLN A 48 -7.51 26.00 27.90
N LEU A 49 -7.17 25.23 26.87
CA LEU A 49 -8.13 24.65 25.94
C LEU A 49 -8.21 23.13 26.12
N ALA A 50 -9.41 22.61 26.31
CA ALA A 50 -9.65 21.17 26.32
C ALA A 50 -9.64 20.60 24.88
N PRO A 51 -8.77 19.63 24.54
CA PRO A 51 -8.65 19.08 23.19
C PRO A 51 -9.93 18.46 22.60
N SER A 52 -10.77 17.85 23.44
CA SER A 52 -12.00 17.15 23.03
C SER A 52 -13.19 18.09 22.77
N GLU A 53 -13.27 19.19 23.52
CA GLU A 53 -14.38 20.16 23.43
C GLU A 53 -14.05 21.28 22.45
N HIS A 54 -12.82 21.80 22.52
CA HIS A 54 -12.36 22.97 21.77
C HIS A 54 -11.51 22.57 20.55
N SER A 55 -11.78 21.42 19.93
CA SER A 55 -10.88 20.81 18.94
C SER A 55 -10.55 21.72 17.76
N LEU A 56 -11.52 22.47 17.24
CA LEU A 56 -11.30 23.39 16.12
C LEU A 56 -10.38 24.55 16.52
N GLY A 57 -10.64 25.20 17.65
CA GLY A 57 -9.80 26.29 18.14
C GLY A 57 -8.40 25.81 18.52
N PHE A 58 -8.32 24.66 19.22
CA PHE A 58 -7.06 24.02 19.57
C PHE A 58 -6.24 23.70 18.32
N LEU A 59 -6.87 23.21 17.24
CA LEU A 59 -6.19 22.92 15.98
C LEU A 59 -5.52 24.16 15.37
N TYR A 60 -6.21 25.31 15.33
CA TYR A 60 -5.63 26.55 14.81
C TYR A 60 -4.45 27.04 15.65
N VAL A 61 -4.58 27.00 16.98
CA VAL A 61 -3.50 27.39 17.89
C VAL A 61 -2.31 26.42 17.77
N LEU A 62 -2.57 25.12 17.67
CA LEU A 62 -1.54 24.08 17.54
C LEU A 62 -0.83 24.15 16.18
N ASP A 63 -1.57 24.43 15.10
CA ASP A 63 -1.00 24.68 13.77
C ASP A 63 -0.04 25.88 13.82
N ALA A 64 -0.46 27.00 14.40
CA ALA A 64 0.41 28.18 14.54
C ALA A 64 1.62 27.91 15.46
N PHE A 65 1.42 27.25 16.61
CA PHE A 65 2.47 26.88 17.56
C PHE A 65 3.56 26.00 16.92
N THR A 66 3.17 25.11 16.00
CA THR A 66 4.09 24.16 15.35
C THR A 66 4.64 24.67 14.01
N SER A 67 4.25 25.87 13.56
CA SER A 67 4.57 26.37 12.22
C SER A 67 6.05 26.75 12.01
N GLY A 68 6.77 27.10 13.08
CA GLY A 68 8.18 27.48 13.03
C GLY A 68 9.14 26.29 12.91
N GLN A 69 10.40 26.58 12.53
CA GLN A 69 11.49 25.60 12.69
C GLN A 69 11.76 25.38 14.16
N ILE A 70 11.89 24.11 14.56
CA ILE A 70 12.12 23.74 15.97
C ILE A 70 13.38 22.89 16.13
N SER A 71 14.01 23.02 17.29
CA SER A 71 15.13 22.18 17.72
C SER A 71 14.67 20.82 18.23
N LYS A 72 15.59 19.85 18.36
CA LYS A 72 15.31 18.54 18.98
C LYS A 72 14.69 18.68 20.39
N GLN A 73 15.15 19.64 21.20
CA GLN A 73 14.61 19.87 22.55
C GLN A 73 13.15 20.34 22.51
N GLN A 74 12.82 21.25 21.59
CA GLN A 74 11.45 21.70 21.40
C GLN A 74 10.55 20.58 20.86
N ALA A 75 11.08 19.74 19.96
CA ALA A 75 10.36 18.56 19.46
C ALA A 75 9.97 17.60 20.58
N GLU A 76 10.86 17.37 21.57
CA GLU A 76 10.54 16.54 22.74
C GLU A 76 9.35 17.08 23.54
N THR A 77 9.17 18.40 23.59
CA THR A 77 8.03 19.02 24.27
C THR A 77 6.76 19.08 23.41
N SER A 78 6.87 19.29 22.10
CA SER A 78 5.71 19.44 21.21
C SER A 78 5.08 18.10 20.82
N VAL A 79 5.88 17.03 20.64
CA VAL A 79 5.37 15.71 20.24
C VAL A 79 4.29 15.18 21.19
N PRO A 80 4.47 15.22 22.54
CA PRO A 80 3.42 14.83 23.49
C PRO A 80 2.16 15.68 23.38
N ILE A 81 2.28 16.99 23.15
CA ILE A 81 1.14 17.91 23.01
C ILE A 81 0.33 17.56 21.76
N ILE A 82 1.00 17.39 20.62
CA ILE A 82 0.35 17.02 19.35
C ILE A 82 -0.31 15.64 19.48
N THR A 83 0.39 14.68 20.08
CA THR A 83 -0.12 13.33 20.31
C THR A 83 -1.35 13.32 21.21
N GLY A 84 -1.31 14.07 22.31
CA GLY A 84 -2.45 14.24 23.22
C GLY A 84 -3.67 14.82 22.51
N PHE A 85 -3.46 15.85 21.69
CA PHE A 85 -4.52 16.44 20.88
C PHE A 85 -5.12 15.43 19.88
N ILE A 86 -4.29 14.76 19.07
CA ILE A 86 -4.76 13.79 18.08
C ILE A 86 -5.59 12.68 18.73
N ASN A 87 -5.19 12.20 19.91
CA ASN A 87 -5.92 11.16 20.62
C ASN A 87 -7.27 11.66 21.15
N ALA A 88 -7.33 12.88 21.68
CA ALA A 88 -8.53 13.41 22.35
C ALA A 88 -9.49 14.21 21.45
N CYS A 89 -9.06 14.71 20.30
CA CYS A 89 -9.86 15.63 19.47
C CYS A 89 -11.16 15.02 18.92
N ASN A 90 -12.18 15.86 18.74
CA ASN A 90 -13.44 15.51 18.10
C ASN A 90 -13.29 15.48 16.56
N ALA A 91 -13.73 14.40 15.94
CA ALA A 91 -13.59 14.16 14.50
C ALA A 91 -14.40 15.16 13.63
N GLU A 92 -15.61 15.54 14.05
CA GLU A 92 -16.47 16.46 13.30
C GLU A 92 -15.86 17.86 13.23
N GLN A 93 -15.30 18.33 14.36
CA GLN A 93 -14.66 19.65 14.41
C GLN A 93 -13.39 19.71 13.57
N ILE A 94 -12.50 18.70 13.63
CA ILE A 94 -11.27 18.72 12.83
C ILE A 94 -11.55 18.60 11.31
N ARG A 95 -12.65 17.96 10.93
CA ARG A 95 -13.10 17.84 9.53
C ARG A 95 -13.58 19.18 8.94
N LEU A 96 -13.81 20.20 9.76
CA LEU A 96 -14.06 21.57 9.28
C LEU A 96 -12.80 22.24 8.72
N ALA A 97 -11.61 21.83 9.16
CA ALA A 97 -10.31 22.35 8.71
C ALA A 97 -9.31 21.22 8.45
N PRO A 98 -9.60 20.30 7.50
CA PRO A 98 -8.84 19.07 7.30
C PRO A 98 -7.39 19.34 6.87
N GLU A 99 -7.15 20.39 6.08
CA GLU A 99 -5.80 20.78 5.64
C GLU A 99 -4.87 21.13 6.81
N LYS A 100 -5.38 21.86 7.81
CA LYS A 100 -4.63 22.20 9.03
C LYS A 100 -4.35 20.96 9.87
N PHE A 101 -5.33 20.08 10.00
CA PHE A 101 -5.16 18.82 10.74
C PHE A 101 -4.09 17.93 10.09
N VAL A 102 -4.11 17.82 8.76
CA VAL A 102 -3.09 17.10 8.00
C VAL A 102 -1.70 17.74 8.20
N LEU A 103 -1.61 19.07 8.20
CA LEU A 103 -0.35 19.78 8.40
C LEU A 103 0.26 19.52 9.79
N VAL A 104 -0.56 19.56 10.85
CA VAL A 104 -0.13 19.21 12.22
C VAL A 104 0.36 17.75 12.30
N CYS A 105 -0.35 16.82 11.66
CA CYS A 105 0.05 15.41 11.61
C CYS A 105 1.37 15.21 10.84
N LYS A 106 1.57 15.93 9.73
CA LYS A 106 2.84 15.92 8.98
C LYS A 106 3.99 16.48 9.81
N ARG A 107 3.77 17.54 10.57
CA ARG A 107 4.77 18.06 11.52
C ARG A 107 5.07 17.07 12.63
N LEU A 108 4.07 16.36 13.18
CA LEU A 108 4.32 15.27 14.13
C LEU A 108 5.28 14.24 13.53
N LYS A 109 5.00 13.78 12.31
CA LYS A 109 5.87 12.85 11.58
C LYS A 109 7.29 13.39 11.45
N ASP A 110 7.45 14.64 11.00
CA ASP A 110 8.78 15.24 10.81
C ASP A 110 9.53 15.38 12.15
N GLN A 111 8.82 15.70 13.24
CA GLN A 111 9.38 15.81 14.58
C GLN A 111 9.81 14.44 15.14
N VAL A 112 9.00 13.39 15.01
CA VAL A 112 9.42 12.05 15.48
C VAL A 112 10.56 11.47 14.65
N MET A 113 10.66 11.85 13.37
CA MET A 113 11.80 11.54 12.51
C MET A 113 13.06 12.29 12.95
N MET A 114 12.95 13.58 13.29
CA MET A 114 14.06 14.37 13.84
C MET A 114 14.58 13.79 15.17
N LEU A 115 13.69 13.25 15.99
CA LEU A 115 14.02 12.58 17.25
C LEU A 115 14.50 11.13 17.07
N GLU A 116 14.58 10.62 15.84
CA GLU A 116 14.96 9.24 15.53
C GLU A 116 14.08 8.19 16.23
N ALA A 117 12.83 8.55 16.54
CA ALA A 117 11.88 7.74 17.28
C ALA A 117 10.54 7.58 16.52
N PRO A 118 10.53 7.02 15.30
CA PRO A 118 9.34 6.95 14.43
C PRO A 118 8.16 6.22 15.07
N ILE A 119 8.44 5.28 15.99
CA ILE A 119 7.43 4.55 16.75
C ILE A 119 6.45 5.47 17.50
N ARG A 120 6.90 6.65 17.96
CA ARG A 120 6.07 7.62 18.67
C ARG A 120 4.96 8.20 17.79
N GLY A 121 5.13 8.20 16.47
CA GLY A 121 4.12 8.70 15.53
C GLY A 121 3.17 7.63 14.97
N VAL A 122 3.48 6.33 15.12
CA VAL A 122 2.68 5.23 14.54
C VAL A 122 1.24 5.23 15.07
N GLY A 123 1.08 5.16 16.40
CA GLY A 123 -0.25 5.15 17.03
C GLY A 123 -1.05 6.43 16.75
N PRO A 124 -0.47 7.63 16.97
CA PRO A 124 -1.17 8.88 16.71
C PRO A 124 -1.59 9.05 15.25
N LEU A 125 -0.73 8.75 14.26
CA LEU A 125 -1.11 8.89 12.86
C LEU A 125 -2.19 7.89 12.43
N LEU A 126 -2.23 6.68 13.01
CA LEU A 126 -3.34 5.75 12.78
C LEU A 126 -4.66 6.35 13.28
N THR A 127 -4.67 6.89 14.50
CA THR A 127 -5.85 7.55 15.07
C THR A 127 -6.25 8.77 14.23
N ALA A 128 -5.29 9.58 13.78
CA ALA A 128 -5.53 10.74 12.93
C ALA A 128 -6.15 10.36 11.58
N ALA A 129 -5.60 9.35 10.90
CA ALA A 129 -6.13 8.85 9.63
C ALA A 129 -7.59 8.40 9.79
N ARG A 130 -7.90 7.61 10.82
CA ARG A 130 -9.27 7.13 11.11
C ARG A 130 -10.25 8.26 11.44
N LYS A 131 -9.81 9.29 12.16
CA LYS A 131 -10.67 10.45 12.46
C LYS A 131 -10.93 11.30 11.23
N LEU A 132 -9.96 11.42 10.32
CA LEU A 132 -10.11 12.18 9.08
C LEU A 132 -10.94 11.43 8.03
N GLN A 133 -10.82 10.10 8.00
CA GLN A 133 -11.49 9.24 7.04
C GLN A 133 -13.02 9.28 7.19
N LEU A 134 -13.72 9.62 6.11
CA LEU A 134 -15.19 9.62 6.05
C LEU A 134 -15.76 8.24 5.74
N SER A 135 -15.04 7.45 4.93
CA SER A 135 -15.35 6.08 4.53
C SER A 135 -14.06 5.27 4.52
N THR A 136 -14.12 4.00 4.95
CA THR A 136 -12.97 3.07 4.91
C THR A 136 -12.39 2.90 3.50
N GLU A 137 -13.19 3.23 2.49
CA GLU A 137 -12.85 3.15 1.08
C GLU A 137 -12.07 4.36 0.54
N HIS A 138 -11.90 5.40 1.36
CA HIS A 138 -11.29 6.67 0.96
C HIS A 138 -9.85 6.80 1.46
N LEU A 139 -8.92 7.08 0.55
CA LEU A 139 -7.51 7.29 0.86
C LEU A 139 -7.23 8.71 1.37
N THR A 140 -7.13 8.86 2.69
CA THR A 140 -6.64 10.12 3.28
C THR A 140 -5.15 10.35 3.01
N PRO A 141 -4.68 11.62 2.97
CA PRO A 141 -3.26 11.97 2.84
C PRO A 141 -2.36 11.47 3.98
N LEU A 142 -2.93 11.00 5.10
CA LEU A 142 -2.19 10.53 6.28
C LEU A 142 -1.82 9.05 6.20
N HIS A 143 -2.48 8.27 5.35
CA HIS A 143 -2.20 6.83 5.24
C HIS A 143 -0.76 6.55 4.78
N SER A 144 -0.26 7.31 3.80
CA SER A 144 1.10 7.15 3.29
C SER A 144 2.16 7.46 4.36
N ASP A 145 1.99 8.57 5.09
CA ASP A 145 2.87 8.96 6.20
C ASP A 145 2.83 7.95 7.36
N PHE A 146 1.64 7.41 7.70
CA PHE A 146 1.49 6.35 8.69
C PHE A 146 2.21 5.06 8.29
N LEU A 147 2.04 4.59 7.05
CA LEU A 147 2.73 3.39 6.55
C LEU A 147 4.24 3.59 6.51
N MET A 148 4.72 4.78 6.13
CA MET A 148 6.14 5.12 6.19
C MET A 148 6.69 4.96 7.61
N LEU A 149 6.01 5.50 8.63
CA LEU A 149 6.42 5.32 10.03
C LEU A 149 6.38 3.85 10.45
N CYS A 150 5.39 3.07 10.02
CA CYS A 150 5.32 1.63 10.29
C CYS A 150 6.51 0.88 9.69
N VAL A 151 6.93 1.21 8.47
CA VAL A 151 8.11 0.62 7.83
C VAL A 151 9.37 0.93 8.64
N LEU A 152 9.58 2.20 8.99
CA LEU A 152 10.77 2.66 9.71
C LEU A 152 10.83 2.12 11.15
N ALA A 153 9.70 2.05 11.84
CA ALA A 153 9.60 1.48 13.18
C ALA A 153 9.53 -0.05 13.20
N LYS A 154 9.51 -0.72 12.03
CA LYS A 154 9.31 -2.17 11.86
C LYS A 154 8.01 -2.69 12.49
N CYS A 155 6.97 -1.85 12.55
CA CYS A 155 5.64 -2.17 13.08
C CYS A 155 4.68 -2.65 11.99
N TYR A 156 5.07 -3.71 11.28
CA TYR A 156 4.33 -4.21 10.11
C TYR A 156 2.91 -4.69 10.43
N LYS A 157 2.70 -5.30 11.60
CA LYS A 157 1.38 -5.76 12.03
C LYS A 157 0.38 -4.60 12.18
N THR A 158 0.84 -3.46 12.71
CA THR A 158 0.01 -2.27 12.83
C THR A 158 -0.29 -1.67 11.46
N GLY A 159 0.73 -1.58 10.59
CA GLY A 159 0.57 -1.10 9.21
C GLY A 159 -0.39 -1.95 8.39
N LEU A 160 -0.39 -3.27 8.59
CA LEU A 160 -1.28 -4.20 7.89
C LEU A 160 -2.78 -3.92 8.17
N SER A 161 -3.14 -3.41 9.35
CA SER A 161 -4.53 -3.21 9.75
C SER A 161 -5.33 -2.25 8.84
N ILE A 162 -4.66 -1.28 8.19
CA ILE A 162 -5.32 -0.38 7.24
C ILE A 162 -5.26 -0.90 5.81
N LEU A 163 -4.35 -1.84 5.53
CA LEU A 163 -4.21 -2.41 4.19
C LEU A 163 -5.31 -3.45 3.94
N GLU A 164 -5.96 -3.96 5.00
CA GLU A 164 -7.08 -4.91 4.93
C GLU A 164 -8.36 -4.30 4.35
N ASP A 165 -8.49 -2.97 4.38
CA ASP A 165 -9.59 -2.25 3.74
C ASP A 165 -9.31 -2.04 2.24
N ASP A 166 -10.35 -2.22 1.42
CA ASP A 166 -10.29 -1.94 -0.02
C ASP A 166 -10.53 -0.45 -0.27
N ILE A 167 -9.53 0.22 -0.84
CA ILE A 167 -9.56 1.65 -1.16
C ILE A 167 -9.98 1.84 -2.63
N PHE A 168 -10.98 2.70 -2.84
CA PHE A 168 -11.54 3.00 -4.16
C PHE A 168 -11.51 4.49 -4.50
N GLU A 169 -11.46 5.37 -3.51
CA GLU A 169 -11.41 6.82 -3.70
C GLU A 169 -10.04 7.38 -3.35
N VAL A 170 -9.48 8.18 -4.26
CA VAL A 170 -8.15 8.77 -4.15
C VAL A 170 -8.17 10.20 -4.68
N ASP A 171 -7.78 11.15 -3.83
CA ASP A 171 -7.72 12.56 -4.24
C ASP A 171 -6.40 12.92 -4.95
N GLN A 172 -5.28 12.39 -4.46
CA GLN A 172 -3.94 12.77 -4.88
C GLN A 172 -3.16 11.56 -5.40
N PRO A 173 -2.68 11.57 -6.67
CA PRO A 173 -1.93 10.45 -7.22
C PRO A 173 -0.70 10.07 -6.39
N ARG A 174 0.02 11.07 -5.86
CA ARG A 174 1.22 10.85 -5.02
C ARG A 174 0.92 10.03 -3.78
N ASP A 175 -0.24 10.25 -3.16
CA ASP A 175 -0.62 9.54 -1.93
C ASP A 175 -0.92 8.07 -2.23
N LEU A 176 -1.54 7.77 -3.38
CA LEU A 176 -1.71 6.40 -3.86
C LEU A 176 -0.37 5.70 -4.12
N PHE A 177 0.56 6.38 -4.81
CA PHE A 177 1.90 5.84 -5.06
C PHE A 177 2.60 5.42 -3.77
N LEU A 178 2.62 6.31 -2.77
CA LEU A 178 3.28 6.05 -1.49
C LEU A 178 2.52 5.02 -0.63
N TYR A 179 1.19 5.09 -0.60
CA TYR A 179 0.35 4.12 0.10
C TYR A 179 0.62 2.70 -0.38
N CYS A 180 0.52 2.50 -1.70
CA CYS A 180 0.75 1.20 -2.31
C CYS A 180 2.21 0.74 -2.19
N TYR A 181 3.19 1.65 -2.34
CA TYR A 181 4.61 1.28 -2.19
C TYR A 181 4.96 0.84 -0.77
N TYR A 182 4.64 1.65 0.25
CA TYR A 182 4.93 1.30 1.64
C TYR A 182 4.07 0.13 2.13
N GLY A 183 2.81 0.04 1.68
CA GLY A 183 1.96 -1.11 1.94
C GLY A 183 2.54 -2.40 1.33
N GLY A 184 3.05 -2.31 0.09
CA GLY A 184 3.78 -3.40 -0.55
C GLY A 184 4.99 -3.84 0.26
N MET A 185 5.80 -2.91 0.77
CA MET A 185 6.95 -3.22 1.63
C MET A 185 6.54 -3.92 2.94
N ILE A 186 5.46 -3.48 3.58
CA ILE A 186 4.90 -4.12 4.80
C ILE A 186 4.45 -5.55 4.49
N CYS A 187 3.71 -5.74 3.40
CA CYS A 187 3.26 -7.06 2.97
C CYS A 187 4.43 -7.99 2.63
N ILE A 188 5.48 -7.48 1.96
CA ILE A 188 6.74 -8.21 1.72
C ILE A 188 7.39 -8.63 3.04
N GLY A 189 7.52 -7.70 4.00
CA GLY A 189 8.11 -7.99 5.31
C GLY A 189 7.35 -9.06 6.10
N LEU A 190 6.05 -9.18 5.86
CA LEU A 190 5.17 -10.21 6.44
C LEU A 190 5.01 -11.45 5.56
N LYS A 191 5.73 -11.55 4.43
CA LYS A 191 5.61 -12.61 3.42
C LYS A 191 4.20 -12.80 2.86
N ARG A 192 3.34 -11.77 2.92
CA ARG A 192 2.03 -11.74 2.23
C ARG A 192 2.24 -11.33 0.77
N PHE A 193 2.90 -12.19 0.00
CA PHE A 193 3.37 -11.84 -1.34
C PHE A 193 2.25 -11.50 -2.33
N GLN A 194 1.10 -12.20 -2.28
CA GLN A 194 -0.03 -11.90 -3.17
C GLN A 194 -0.47 -10.44 -3.03
N LYS A 195 -0.75 -10.03 -1.79
CA LYS A 195 -1.17 -8.66 -1.48
C LYS A 195 -0.08 -7.63 -1.78
N ALA A 196 1.19 -7.99 -1.58
CA ALA A 196 2.30 -7.14 -1.98
C ALA A 196 2.33 -6.91 -3.50
N LEU A 197 2.08 -7.96 -4.29
CA LEU A 197 2.00 -7.84 -5.74
C LEU A 197 0.85 -6.96 -6.17
N ASP A 198 -0.34 -7.11 -5.57
CA ASP A 198 -1.50 -6.28 -5.90
C ASP A 198 -1.20 -4.78 -5.67
N LEU A 199 -0.58 -4.45 -4.53
CA LEU A 199 -0.20 -3.07 -4.19
C LEU A 199 0.91 -2.53 -5.11
N LEU A 200 1.97 -3.30 -5.36
CA LEU A 200 3.05 -2.87 -6.25
C LEU A 200 2.59 -2.77 -7.70
N HIS A 201 1.66 -3.64 -8.12
CA HIS A 201 1.01 -3.59 -9.42
C HIS A 201 0.23 -2.30 -9.61
N ASN A 202 -0.51 -1.87 -8.59
CA ASN A 202 -1.23 -0.60 -8.60
C ASN A 202 -0.26 0.59 -8.78
N VAL A 203 0.93 0.55 -8.20
CA VAL A 203 1.96 1.59 -8.41
C VAL A 203 2.43 1.63 -9.88
N VAL A 204 2.80 0.48 -10.45
CA VAL A 204 3.41 0.46 -11.79
C VAL A 204 2.40 0.69 -12.92
N THR A 205 1.11 0.47 -12.65
CA THR A 205 0.02 0.69 -13.59
C THR A 205 -0.72 2.01 -13.42
N ALA A 206 -0.56 2.68 -12.27
CA ALA A 206 -1.17 3.98 -12.03
C ALA A 206 -0.81 4.99 -13.14
N PRO A 207 -1.76 5.80 -13.62
CA PRO A 207 -1.50 6.81 -14.63
C PRO A 207 -0.37 7.75 -14.20
N MET A 208 0.63 7.91 -15.06
CA MET A 208 1.75 8.83 -14.84
C MET A 208 2.14 9.50 -16.16
N SER A 209 2.27 10.82 -16.13
CA SER A 209 2.77 11.64 -17.25
C SER A 209 4.29 11.76 -17.24
N THR A 210 4.89 11.71 -16.06
CA THR A 210 6.34 11.72 -15.84
C THR A 210 6.73 10.52 -14.99
N LEU A 211 7.94 10.02 -15.22
CA LEU A 211 8.48 8.93 -14.40
C LEU A 211 8.77 9.45 -12.99
N ASN A 212 8.38 8.68 -11.97
CA ASN A 212 8.67 8.98 -10.58
C ASN A 212 9.55 7.87 -9.96
N ALA A 213 10.40 8.24 -9.00
CA ALA A 213 11.33 7.31 -8.35
C ALA A 213 10.60 6.21 -7.56
N ILE A 214 9.41 6.50 -7.02
CA ILE A 214 8.58 5.54 -6.28
C ILE A 214 8.20 4.35 -7.19
N ALA A 215 7.79 4.64 -8.43
CA ALA A 215 7.42 3.63 -9.41
C ALA A 215 8.60 2.78 -9.87
N VAL A 216 9.80 3.38 -9.99
CA VAL A 216 11.03 2.64 -10.29
C VAL A 216 11.33 1.64 -9.16
N GLU A 217 11.35 2.10 -7.92
CA GLU A 217 11.60 1.23 -6.76
C GLU A 217 10.52 0.16 -6.55
N ALA A 218 9.27 0.51 -6.82
CA ALA A 218 8.16 -0.43 -6.78
C ALA A 218 8.30 -1.51 -7.86
N TYR A 219 8.69 -1.15 -9.09
CA TYR A 219 8.84 -2.10 -10.18
C TYR A 219 9.98 -3.10 -9.95
N LYS A 220 11.12 -2.63 -9.40
CA LYS A 220 12.21 -3.52 -8.93
C LYS A 220 11.68 -4.58 -7.97
N LYS A 221 10.93 -4.17 -6.94
CA LYS A 221 10.35 -5.07 -5.94
C LYS A 221 9.24 -5.95 -6.52
N TYR A 222 8.43 -5.43 -7.44
CA TYR A 222 7.38 -6.18 -8.14
C TYR A 222 7.97 -7.36 -8.90
N ILE A 223 9.06 -7.14 -9.66
CA ILE A 223 9.76 -8.21 -10.37
C ILE A 223 10.22 -9.29 -9.39
N LEU A 224 10.94 -8.90 -8.33
CA LEU A 224 11.47 -9.84 -7.34
C LEU A 224 10.37 -10.66 -6.65
N VAL A 225 9.32 -10.00 -6.17
CA VAL A 225 8.21 -10.68 -5.49
C VAL A 225 7.44 -11.58 -6.46
N SER A 226 7.31 -11.19 -7.72
CA SER A 226 6.63 -11.98 -8.75
C SER A 226 7.41 -13.27 -9.05
N LEU A 227 8.74 -13.19 -9.10
CA LEU A 227 9.61 -14.37 -9.22
C LEU A 227 9.48 -15.30 -8.00
N ILE A 228 9.46 -14.74 -6.78
CA ILE A 228 9.32 -15.51 -5.53
C ILE A 228 7.96 -16.23 -5.47
N HIS A 229 6.87 -15.53 -5.78
CA HIS A 229 5.52 -16.05 -5.60
C HIS A 229 5.04 -16.92 -6.77
N HIS A 230 5.11 -16.40 -7.99
CA HIS A 230 4.52 -17.09 -9.15
C HIS A 230 5.52 -18.02 -9.84
N GLY A 231 6.82 -17.74 -9.72
CA GLY A 231 7.87 -18.44 -10.47
C GLY A 231 7.79 -18.23 -11.98
N GLN A 232 7.03 -17.23 -12.45
CA GLN A 232 6.80 -16.94 -13.87
C GLN A 232 7.51 -15.64 -14.26
N TRP A 233 8.67 -15.76 -14.90
CA TRP A 233 9.49 -14.62 -15.31
C TRP A 233 8.80 -13.69 -16.33
N GLN A 234 7.97 -14.24 -17.22
CA GLN A 234 7.29 -13.45 -18.27
C GLN A 234 6.25 -12.48 -17.69
N LEU A 235 5.53 -12.92 -16.66
CA LEU A 235 4.52 -12.10 -15.99
C LEU A 235 5.17 -10.99 -15.14
N SER A 236 6.41 -11.20 -14.71
CA SER A 236 7.16 -10.22 -13.89
C SER A 236 7.70 -9.04 -14.71
N THR A 237 7.97 -9.21 -16.00
CA THR A 237 8.64 -8.22 -16.86
C THR A 237 7.74 -7.54 -17.90
N SER A 238 6.48 -7.98 -18.01
CA SER A 238 5.48 -7.40 -18.91
C SER A 238 4.42 -6.64 -18.12
N LEU A 239 4.28 -5.34 -18.43
CA LEU A 239 3.22 -4.51 -17.88
C LEU A 239 1.96 -4.64 -18.75
N PRO A 240 0.75 -4.53 -18.15
CA PRO A 240 -0.50 -4.54 -18.90
C PRO A 240 -0.55 -3.44 -19.97
N LYS A 241 -1.34 -3.68 -21.03
CA LYS A 241 -1.50 -2.73 -22.14
C LYS A 241 -2.08 -1.37 -21.70
N TYR A 242 -2.87 -1.36 -20.63
CA TYR A 242 -3.46 -0.13 -20.07
C TYR A 242 -2.48 0.68 -19.21
N ALA A 243 -1.31 0.14 -18.86
CA ALA A 243 -0.29 0.90 -18.17
C ALA A 243 0.21 2.07 -19.04
N SER A 244 0.64 3.16 -18.42
CA SER A 244 1.05 4.36 -19.17
C SER A 244 2.23 4.06 -20.12
N SER A 245 2.27 4.76 -21.26
CA SER A 245 3.37 4.59 -22.22
C SER A 245 4.74 4.97 -21.63
N VAL A 246 4.74 5.86 -20.63
CA VAL A 246 5.93 6.26 -19.86
C VAL A 246 6.40 5.11 -18.98
N ALA A 247 5.48 4.43 -18.27
CA ALA A 247 5.78 3.25 -17.47
C ALA A 247 6.34 2.12 -18.34
N GLN A 248 5.65 1.78 -19.43
CA GLN A 248 6.05 0.69 -20.34
C GLN A 248 7.45 0.87 -20.96
N ARG A 249 7.82 2.11 -21.33
CA ARG A 249 9.12 2.42 -21.93
C ARG A 249 10.21 2.69 -20.90
N SER A 250 9.93 3.53 -19.92
CA SER A 250 10.97 4.10 -19.06
C SER A 250 11.33 3.18 -17.90
N LEU A 251 10.37 2.50 -17.27
CA LEU A 251 10.64 1.62 -16.12
C LEU A 251 11.62 0.50 -16.50
N LYS A 252 11.51 -0.03 -17.72
CA LYS A 252 12.43 -1.06 -18.23
C LYS A 252 13.87 -0.57 -18.26
N ASN A 253 14.11 0.66 -18.73
CA ASN A 253 15.44 1.23 -18.83
C ASN A 253 16.12 1.38 -17.46
N PHE A 254 15.37 1.77 -16.42
CA PHE A 254 15.91 1.96 -15.07
C PHE A 254 16.00 0.67 -14.24
N CYS A 255 15.30 -0.38 -14.64
CA CYS A 255 15.23 -1.65 -13.90
C CYS A 255 15.93 -2.80 -14.63
N GLN A 256 16.84 -2.49 -15.56
CA GLN A 256 17.46 -3.48 -16.42
C GLN A 256 18.18 -4.62 -15.65
N PRO A 257 18.91 -4.38 -14.56
CA PRO A 257 19.50 -5.47 -13.77
C PRO A 257 18.48 -6.45 -13.19
N TYR A 258 17.26 -5.97 -12.88
CA TYR A 258 16.18 -6.81 -12.36
C TYR A 258 15.48 -7.59 -13.48
N ILE A 259 15.37 -7.00 -14.66
CA ILE A 259 14.83 -7.67 -15.86
C ILE A 259 15.78 -8.78 -16.31
N GLU A 260 17.08 -8.52 -16.33
CA GLU A 260 18.10 -9.53 -16.65
C GLU A 260 18.16 -10.64 -15.60
N LEU A 261 18.00 -10.31 -14.30
CA LEU A 261 17.82 -11.31 -13.25
C LEU A 261 16.60 -12.21 -13.53
N ALA A 262 15.46 -11.62 -13.91
CA ALA A 262 14.26 -12.38 -14.28
C ALA A 262 14.47 -13.25 -15.52
N ASN A 263 15.20 -12.76 -16.53
CA ASN A 263 15.55 -13.54 -17.71
C ASN A 263 16.48 -14.71 -17.37
N SER A 264 17.47 -14.50 -16.48
CA SER A 264 18.34 -15.56 -15.97
C SER A 264 17.55 -16.58 -15.15
N TYR A 265 16.56 -16.15 -14.35
CA TYR A 265 15.65 -17.05 -13.65
C TYR A 265 14.87 -17.93 -14.64
N GLY A 266 14.53 -17.39 -15.81
CA GLY A 266 13.85 -18.11 -16.90
C GLY A 266 14.68 -19.19 -17.60
N THR A 267 16.02 -19.20 -17.48
CA THR A 267 16.87 -20.27 -18.05
C THR A 267 16.82 -21.55 -17.22
N GLU A 268 16.25 -21.46 -16.02
CA GLU A 268 16.08 -22.54 -15.06
C GLU A 268 17.39 -23.11 -14.48
N LYS A 269 18.52 -22.44 -14.73
CA LYS A 269 19.84 -22.87 -14.26
C LYS A 269 20.28 -22.03 -13.07
N ILE A 270 20.43 -22.68 -11.93
CA ILE A 270 20.74 -22.02 -10.66
C ILE A 270 22.13 -21.40 -10.68
N ALA A 271 23.14 -22.12 -11.19
CA ALA A 271 24.50 -21.58 -11.29
C ALA A 271 24.59 -20.28 -12.12
N GLU A 272 23.79 -20.15 -13.19
CA GLU A 272 23.73 -18.92 -14.00
C GLU A 272 23.10 -17.77 -13.19
N LEU A 273 22.02 -18.06 -12.46
CA LEU A 273 21.33 -17.09 -11.61
C LEU A 273 22.23 -16.61 -10.47
N GLU A 274 22.91 -17.53 -9.77
CA GLU A 274 23.84 -17.19 -8.69
C GLU A 274 25.03 -16.37 -9.18
N ALA A 275 25.62 -16.73 -10.34
CA ALA A 275 26.69 -15.96 -10.94
C ALA A 275 26.24 -14.54 -11.31
N TYR A 276 25.01 -14.39 -11.84
CA TYR A 276 24.43 -13.07 -12.15
C TYR A 276 24.23 -12.22 -10.89
N VAL A 277 23.68 -12.83 -9.82
CA VAL A 277 23.50 -12.17 -8.52
C VAL A 277 24.84 -11.73 -7.96
N GLN A 278 25.84 -12.61 -7.94
CA GLN A 278 27.17 -12.32 -7.42
C GLN A 278 27.81 -11.13 -8.15
N THR A 279 27.72 -11.12 -9.49
CA THR A 279 28.26 -10.06 -10.35
C THR A 279 27.59 -8.70 -10.13
N ASN A 280 26.30 -8.69 -9.75
CA ASN A 280 25.52 -7.46 -9.57
C ASN A 280 25.18 -7.14 -8.10
N THR A 281 25.86 -7.78 -7.14
CA THR A 281 25.59 -7.64 -5.70
C THR A 281 25.55 -6.18 -5.26
N GLU A 282 26.55 -5.38 -5.63
CA GLU A 282 26.63 -3.97 -5.24
C GLU A 282 25.41 -3.15 -5.70
N LYS A 283 24.87 -3.44 -6.90
CA LYS A 283 23.66 -2.75 -7.40
C LYS A 283 22.46 -3.07 -6.53
N PHE A 284 22.28 -4.34 -6.17
CA PHE A 284 21.17 -4.79 -5.33
C PHE A 284 21.28 -4.33 -3.88
N GLU A 285 22.50 -4.18 -3.36
CA GLU A 285 22.76 -3.58 -2.05
C GLU A 285 22.46 -2.09 -2.03
N ASN A 286 22.91 -1.34 -3.04
CA ASN A 286 22.62 0.09 -3.18
C ASN A 286 21.11 0.35 -3.25
N ASP A 287 20.36 -0.53 -3.92
CA ASP A 287 18.90 -0.47 -4.00
C ASP A 287 18.19 -1.04 -2.75
N ASN A 288 18.92 -1.48 -1.73
CA ASN A 288 18.40 -2.11 -0.49
C ASN A 288 17.50 -3.33 -0.74
N ASN A 289 17.74 -4.07 -1.83
CA ASN A 289 16.90 -5.19 -2.27
C ASN A 289 17.63 -6.55 -2.22
N LEU A 290 18.91 -6.60 -1.80
CA LEU A 290 19.71 -7.84 -1.79
C LEU A 290 19.02 -9.01 -1.05
N GLY A 291 18.35 -8.73 0.07
CA GLY A 291 17.62 -9.77 0.82
C GLY A 291 16.52 -10.45 -0.01
N LEU A 292 15.80 -9.69 -0.83
CA LEU A 292 14.79 -10.23 -1.74
C LEU A 292 15.41 -10.97 -2.91
N VAL A 293 16.53 -10.48 -3.45
CA VAL A 293 17.27 -11.19 -4.50
C VAL A 293 17.75 -12.56 -4.02
N LYS A 294 18.23 -12.67 -2.78
CA LYS A 294 18.56 -13.96 -2.17
C LYS A 294 17.33 -14.87 -2.04
N GLN A 295 16.16 -14.32 -1.73
CA GLN A 295 14.92 -15.09 -1.72
C GLN A 295 14.50 -15.56 -3.11
N VAL A 296 14.77 -14.80 -4.17
CA VAL A 296 14.57 -15.24 -5.56
C VAL A 296 15.46 -16.47 -5.87
N VAL A 297 16.73 -16.48 -5.44
CA VAL A 297 17.58 -17.66 -5.62
C VAL A 297 17.00 -18.87 -4.87
N LEU A 298 16.57 -18.68 -3.62
CA LEU A 298 15.95 -19.75 -2.84
C LEU A 298 14.64 -20.26 -3.45
N SER A 299 13.81 -19.38 -4.03
CA SER A 299 12.57 -19.80 -4.69
C SER A 299 12.84 -20.64 -5.93
N MET A 300 14.00 -20.45 -6.60
CA MET A 300 14.40 -21.25 -7.75
C MET A 300 14.64 -22.72 -7.37
N TYR A 301 15.32 -22.98 -6.25
CA TYR A 301 15.50 -24.33 -5.71
C TYR A 301 14.15 -24.99 -5.43
N LYS A 302 13.27 -24.29 -4.71
CA LYS A 302 11.90 -24.76 -4.41
C LYS A 302 11.13 -25.09 -5.70
N ARG A 303 11.23 -24.23 -6.71
CA ARG A 303 10.54 -24.41 -7.99
C ARG A 303 11.07 -25.61 -8.78
N ASN A 304 12.39 -25.81 -8.81
CA ASN A 304 12.99 -26.98 -9.44
C ASN A 304 12.53 -28.27 -8.77
N ILE A 305 12.43 -28.30 -7.43
CA ILE A 305 11.87 -29.44 -6.69
C ILE A 305 10.38 -29.65 -7.03
N GLN A 306 9.58 -28.58 -7.07
CA GLN A 306 8.16 -28.66 -7.49
C GLN A 306 8.00 -29.27 -8.89
N ARG A 307 8.92 -28.98 -9.83
CA ARG A 307 8.86 -29.58 -11.18
C ARG A 307 9.09 -31.09 -11.15
N LEU A 308 9.92 -31.59 -10.22
CA LEU A 308 10.15 -33.04 -10.08
C LEU A 308 8.88 -33.79 -9.67
N THR A 309 7.95 -33.15 -8.96
CA THR A 309 6.67 -33.77 -8.58
C THR A 309 5.77 -34.02 -9.78
N GLN A 310 6.01 -33.36 -10.92
CA GLN A 310 5.23 -33.53 -12.15
C GLN A 310 5.71 -34.72 -13.00
N THR A 311 6.96 -35.14 -12.83
CA THR A 311 7.60 -36.16 -13.66
C THR A 311 7.90 -37.45 -12.89
N TYR A 312 8.07 -37.35 -11.57
CA TYR A 312 8.45 -38.48 -10.73
C TYR A 312 7.39 -38.74 -9.65
N LEU A 313 7.10 -40.01 -9.41
CA LEU A 313 6.32 -40.45 -8.24
C LEU A 313 7.24 -40.68 -7.03
N THR A 314 8.44 -41.20 -7.26
CA THR A 314 9.43 -41.47 -6.22
C THR A 314 10.82 -41.20 -6.77
N LEU A 315 11.64 -40.48 -6.02
CA LEU A 315 12.97 -40.05 -6.45
C LEU A 315 13.95 -40.09 -5.27
N SER A 316 15.21 -40.45 -5.50
CA SER A 316 16.20 -40.47 -4.44
C SER A 316 16.62 -39.05 -4.03
N LEU A 317 16.99 -38.85 -2.76
CA LEU A 317 17.53 -37.58 -2.26
C LEU A 317 18.82 -37.17 -3.00
N GLN A 318 19.61 -38.15 -3.43
CA GLN A 318 20.81 -37.91 -4.22
C GLN A 318 20.48 -37.38 -5.62
N ASP A 319 19.48 -37.96 -6.28
CA ASP A 319 19.05 -37.50 -7.61
C ASP A 319 18.38 -36.13 -7.55
N ILE A 320 17.63 -35.84 -6.49
CA ILE A 320 17.12 -34.49 -6.22
C ILE A 320 18.29 -33.52 -6.07
N ALA A 321 19.29 -33.85 -5.24
CA ALA A 321 20.45 -32.99 -5.06
C ALA A 321 21.20 -32.74 -6.38
N ASN A 322 21.42 -33.77 -7.19
CA ASN A 322 22.10 -33.66 -8.47
C ASN A 322 21.30 -32.81 -9.48
N THR A 323 19.99 -33.02 -9.56
CA THR A 323 19.11 -32.35 -10.54
C THR A 323 18.90 -30.88 -10.21
N VAL A 324 18.80 -30.56 -8.92
CA VAL A 324 18.58 -29.21 -8.40
C VAL A 324 19.90 -28.52 -8.03
N GLN A 325 21.06 -29.14 -8.34
CA GLN A 325 22.39 -28.58 -8.09
C GLN A 325 22.64 -28.21 -6.61
N LEU A 326 22.18 -29.04 -5.68
CA LEU A 326 22.48 -28.93 -4.25
C LEU A 326 23.75 -29.71 -3.91
N ASN A 327 24.43 -29.32 -2.83
CA ASN A 327 25.74 -29.87 -2.49
C ASN A 327 25.65 -31.28 -1.89
N SER A 328 24.51 -31.63 -1.29
CA SER A 328 24.36 -32.91 -0.61
C SER A 328 22.90 -33.41 -0.56
N PRO A 329 22.69 -34.73 -0.42
CA PRO A 329 21.35 -35.29 -0.21
C PRO A 329 20.70 -34.81 1.10
N LYS A 330 21.50 -34.43 2.11
CA LYS A 330 21.00 -33.84 3.36
C LYS A 330 20.42 -32.44 3.15
N GLU A 331 21.04 -31.65 2.27
CA GLU A 331 20.54 -30.34 1.89
C GLU A 331 19.23 -30.48 1.11
N ALA A 332 19.15 -31.44 0.18
CA ALA A 332 17.92 -31.79 -0.51
C ALA A 332 16.81 -32.22 0.47
N GLU A 333 17.13 -33.05 1.47
CA GLU A 333 16.19 -33.48 2.51
C GLU A 333 15.63 -32.28 3.29
N MET A 334 16.50 -31.35 3.68
CA MET A 334 16.11 -30.13 4.40
C MET A 334 15.18 -29.25 3.57
N HIS A 335 15.47 -29.05 2.28
CA HIS A 335 14.59 -28.29 1.38
C HIS A 335 13.23 -28.97 1.21
N VAL A 336 13.20 -30.29 0.95
CA VAL A 336 11.95 -31.04 0.81
C VAL A 336 11.12 -30.98 2.10
N LEU A 337 11.76 -31.14 3.26
CA LEU A 337 11.09 -31.05 4.56
C LEU A 337 10.45 -29.68 4.77
N GLN A 338 11.20 -28.60 4.48
CA GLN A 338 10.68 -27.24 4.60
C GLN A 338 9.50 -27.00 3.65
N MET A 339 9.57 -27.48 2.41
CA MET A 339 8.49 -27.33 1.44
C MET A 339 7.23 -28.12 1.86
N ILE A 340 7.38 -29.29 2.49
CA ILE A 340 6.24 -30.03 3.08
C ILE A 340 5.61 -29.22 4.22
N GLN A 341 6.43 -28.67 5.11
CA GLN A 341 5.96 -27.87 6.24
C GLN A 341 5.24 -26.58 5.81
N ASP A 342 5.76 -25.93 4.77
CA ASP A 342 5.18 -24.72 4.18
C ASP A 342 3.92 -25.02 3.32
N GLY A 343 3.58 -26.29 3.10
CA GLY A 343 2.45 -26.70 2.25
C GLY A 343 2.68 -26.49 0.75
N GLU A 344 3.93 -26.37 0.31
CA GLU A 344 4.31 -26.09 -1.08
C GLU A 344 4.37 -27.35 -1.95
N ILE A 345 4.58 -28.52 -1.34
CA ILE A 345 4.51 -29.85 -1.97
C ILE A 345 3.92 -30.87 -0.99
N TYR A 346 3.29 -31.91 -1.52
CA TYR A 346 2.85 -33.07 -0.74
C TYR A 346 3.82 -34.22 -1.00
N ALA A 347 4.60 -34.61 0.00
CA ALA A 347 5.60 -35.66 -0.13
C ALA A 347 5.87 -36.37 1.20
N THR A 348 6.42 -37.59 1.12
CA THR A 348 6.88 -38.36 2.27
C THR A 348 8.35 -38.75 2.09
N ILE A 349 9.16 -38.57 3.13
CA ILE A 349 10.60 -38.85 3.12
C ILE A 349 10.84 -40.19 3.83
N ASN A 350 11.46 -41.14 3.14
CA ASN A 350 11.95 -42.38 3.73
C ASN A 350 13.46 -42.29 3.93
N GLN A 351 13.88 -42.03 5.17
CA GLN A 351 15.29 -41.89 5.53
C GLN A 351 16.08 -43.20 5.45
N ARG A 352 15.43 -44.37 5.59
CA ARG A 352 16.13 -45.66 5.51
C ARG A 352 16.62 -45.93 4.10
N ASP A 353 15.77 -45.63 3.11
CA ASP A 353 16.05 -45.89 1.71
C ASP A 353 16.61 -44.66 0.98
N GLY A 354 16.59 -43.49 1.62
CA GLY A 354 17.04 -42.22 1.02
C GLY A 354 16.12 -41.74 -0.11
N MET A 355 14.83 -42.07 -0.06
CA MET A 355 13.86 -41.81 -1.13
C MET A 355 12.78 -40.83 -0.68
N VAL A 356 12.33 -39.99 -1.61
CA VAL A 356 11.18 -39.09 -1.47
C VAL A 356 10.06 -39.60 -2.37
N ARG A 357 8.89 -39.85 -1.78
CA ARG A 357 7.67 -40.21 -2.53
C ARG A 357 6.75 -39.00 -2.59
N PHE A 358 6.51 -38.49 -3.80
CA PHE A 358 5.59 -37.39 -4.05
C PHE A 358 4.14 -37.88 -4.03
N LEU A 359 3.24 -37.05 -3.52
CA LEU A 359 1.82 -37.34 -3.31
C LEU A 359 0.99 -36.29 -4.06
N GLU A 360 -0.26 -36.65 -4.31
CA GLU A 360 -1.27 -35.69 -4.77
C GLU A 360 -1.81 -34.85 -3.60
N ASP A 361 -2.45 -33.74 -3.93
CA ASP A 361 -3.11 -32.87 -2.95
C ASP A 361 -4.14 -33.67 -2.14
N PRO A 362 -4.05 -33.69 -0.80
CA PRO A 362 -4.98 -34.42 0.04
C PRO A 362 -6.39 -33.78 0.09
N GLU A 363 -6.57 -32.55 -0.38
CA GLU A 363 -7.86 -31.86 -0.33
C GLU A 363 -8.91 -32.56 -1.21
N GLN A 364 -10.01 -32.94 -0.59
CA GLN A 364 -11.11 -33.66 -1.25
C GLN A 364 -12.33 -32.79 -1.52
N TYR A 365 -12.30 -31.51 -1.12
CA TYR A 365 -13.38 -30.53 -1.27
C TYR A 365 -14.69 -30.94 -0.58
N LYS A 366 -14.61 -31.71 0.50
CA LYS A 366 -15.76 -32.26 1.23
C LYS A 366 -15.87 -31.77 2.67
N THR A 367 -14.93 -30.96 3.12
CA THR A 367 -14.84 -30.48 4.50
C THR A 367 -15.82 -29.33 4.73
N CYS A 368 -16.28 -29.16 5.98
CA CYS A 368 -17.05 -27.97 6.37
C CYS A 368 -16.23 -26.69 6.15
N GLU A 369 -14.92 -26.74 6.38
CA GLU A 369 -14.00 -25.64 6.11
C GLU A 369 -14.04 -25.19 4.64
N MET A 370 -14.08 -26.12 3.68
CA MET A 370 -14.22 -25.77 2.27
C MET A 370 -15.56 -25.08 1.99
N ILE A 371 -16.65 -25.52 2.63
CA ILE A 371 -17.97 -24.89 2.51
C ILE A 371 -17.92 -23.45 3.04
N GLU A 372 -17.30 -23.22 4.19
CA GLU A 372 -17.11 -21.88 4.77
C GLU A 372 -16.25 -20.96 3.87
N ASN A 373 -15.18 -21.50 3.28
CA ASN A 373 -14.34 -20.78 2.32
C ASN A 373 -15.11 -20.37 1.06
N ILE A 374 -15.97 -21.27 0.53
CA ILE A 374 -16.83 -20.98 -0.61
C ILE A 374 -17.88 -19.93 -0.24
N ASP A 375 -18.54 -20.07 0.91
CA ASP A 375 -19.55 -19.10 1.36
C ASP A 375 -18.94 -17.70 1.54
N SER A 376 -17.78 -17.60 2.19
CA SER A 376 -17.02 -16.34 2.31
C SER A 376 -16.69 -15.71 0.95
N SER A 377 -16.29 -16.54 -0.02
CA SER A 377 -16.02 -16.09 -1.39
C SER A 377 -17.29 -15.58 -2.09
N ILE A 378 -18.43 -16.27 -1.93
CA ILE A 378 -19.73 -15.84 -2.46
C ILE A 378 -20.14 -14.51 -1.84
N GLN A 379 -20.03 -14.36 -0.52
CA GLN A 379 -20.36 -13.11 0.18
C GLN A 379 -19.54 -11.93 -0.34
N ARG A 380 -18.23 -12.13 -0.57
CA ARG A 380 -17.35 -11.12 -1.19
C ARG A 380 -17.81 -10.75 -2.60
N ILE A 381 -18.14 -11.73 -3.44
CA ILE A 381 -18.63 -11.48 -4.81
C ILE A 381 -19.96 -10.73 -4.78
N MET A 382 -20.88 -11.09 -3.89
CA MET A 382 -22.16 -10.38 -3.73
C MET A 382 -21.96 -8.94 -3.24
N ALA A 383 -21.01 -8.68 -2.35
CA ALA A 383 -20.66 -7.32 -1.92
C ALA A 383 -20.11 -6.49 -3.10
N LEU A 384 -19.19 -7.08 -3.87
CA LEU A 384 -18.64 -6.43 -5.07
C LEU A 384 -19.71 -6.15 -6.13
N SER A 385 -20.62 -7.10 -6.38
CA SER A 385 -21.72 -6.92 -7.34
C SER A 385 -22.65 -5.78 -6.94
N ARG A 386 -23.05 -5.70 -5.66
CA ARG A 386 -23.85 -4.58 -5.15
C ARG A 386 -23.15 -3.24 -5.33
N LYS A 387 -21.84 -3.20 -5.09
CA LYS A 387 -21.04 -2.00 -5.27
C LYS A 387 -20.96 -1.58 -6.74
N LEU A 388 -20.70 -2.52 -7.64
CA LEU A 388 -20.70 -2.26 -9.09
C LEU A 388 -22.04 -1.70 -9.56
N SER A 389 -23.16 -2.26 -9.09
CA SER A 389 -24.50 -1.73 -9.39
C SER A 389 -24.68 -0.30 -8.88
N ALA A 390 -24.23 -0.01 -7.66
CA ALA A 390 -24.31 1.35 -7.11
C ALA A 390 -23.44 2.35 -7.91
N MET A 391 -22.24 1.95 -8.33
CA MET A 391 -21.38 2.78 -9.17
C MET A 391 -21.98 3.02 -10.56
N ASP A 392 -22.57 1.99 -11.17
CA ASP A 392 -23.24 2.10 -12.47
C ASP A 392 -24.44 3.06 -12.41
N GLU A 393 -25.22 2.99 -11.33
CA GLU A 393 -26.34 3.89 -11.07
C GLU A 393 -25.86 5.35 -10.89
N GLN A 394 -24.80 5.57 -10.10
CA GLN A 394 -24.18 6.89 -9.92
C GLN A 394 -23.69 7.49 -11.24
N ILE A 395 -22.98 6.70 -12.06
CA ILE A 395 -22.48 7.15 -13.37
C ILE A 395 -23.64 7.42 -14.34
N SER A 396 -24.67 6.58 -14.32
CA SER A 396 -25.86 6.72 -15.17
C SER A 396 -26.66 7.98 -14.85
N CYS A 397 -26.62 8.45 -13.60
CA CYS A 397 -27.26 9.69 -13.18
C CYS A 397 -26.38 10.95 -13.35
N ASP A 398 -25.11 10.82 -13.73
CA ASP A 398 -24.22 11.96 -13.91
C ASP A 398 -24.66 12.80 -15.12
N GLN A 399 -24.89 14.09 -14.88
CA GLN A 399 -25.32 15.06 -15.89
C GLN A 399 -24.33 15.18 -17.05
N LEU A 400 -23.02 15.07 -16.79
CA LEU A 400 -22.01 15.12 -17.84
C LEU A 400 -22.09 13.88 -18.73
N TYR A 401 -22.22 12.70 -18.12
CA TYR A 401 -22.40 11.45 -18.83
C TYR A 401 -23.68 11.47 -19.70
N LEU A 402 -24.82 11.83 -19.11
CA LEU A 402 -26.10 11.95 -19.81
C LEU A 402 -26.05 12.94 -20.97
N SER A 403 -25.36 14.08 -20.80
CA SER A 403 -25.20 15.08 -21.87
C SER A 403 -24.40 14.56 -23.07
N LYS A 404 -23.38 13.72 -22.82
CA LYS A 404 -22.55 13.13 -23.86
C LYS A 404 -23.27 11.99 -24.57
N VAL A 405 -23.90 11.09 -23.83
CA VAL A 405 -24.69 9.98 -24.39
C VAL A 405 -25.89 10.51 -25.17
N GLY A 406 -26.56 11.57 -24.68
CA GLY A 406 -27.63 12.23 -25.41
C GLY A 406 -27.18 12.84 -26.75
N ARG A 407 -25.99 13.44 -26.80
CA ARG A 407 -25.39 13.97 -28.04
C ARG A 407 -24.91 12.88 -29.00
N GLU A 408 -24.36 11.78 -28.50
CA GLU A 408 -23.94 10.64 -29.33
C GLU A 408 -25.14 9.87 -29.89
N ARG A 409 -26.25 9.77 -29.15
CA ARG A 409 -27.51 9.21 -29.67
C ARG A 409 -28.12 10.06 -30.80
N GLN A 410 -27.94 11.38 -30.78
CA GLN A 410 -28.35 12.27 -31.88
C GLN A 410 -27.41 12.21 -33.10
N ARG A 411 -26.17 11.70 -32.96
CA ARG A 411 -25.22 11.57 -34.09
C ARG A 411 -25.49 10.37 -34.98
N TYR A 412 -26.31 9.42 -34.54
CA TYR A 412 -26.78 8.29 -35.34
C TYR A 412 -28.21 8.56 -35.84
N ASP A 413 -28.43 9.74 -36.44
CA ASP A 413 -29.64 10.00 -37.21
C ASP A 413 -29.61 9.15 -38.51
N PHE A 414 -30.80 8.67 -38.87
CA PHE A 414 -31.12 7.50 -39.69
C PHE A 414 -30.81 7.59 -41.20
N ASP A 415 -30.02 8.55 -41.68
CA ASP A 415 -29.92 8.87 -43.10
C ASP A 415 -28.76 8.20 -43.87
N ASP A 416 -27.87 7.43 -43.21
CA ASP A 416 -26.67 6.85 -43.84
C ASP A 416 -26.81 5.36 -44.26
N PHE A 417 -28.03 4.82 -44.29
CA PHE A 417 -28.28 3.53 -44.95
C PHE A 417 -28.70 3.75 -46.42
N ASP A 418 -27.73 4.03 -47.27
CA ASP A 418 -27.90 3.87 -48.72
C ASP A 418 -28.11 2.38 -49.04
N VAL A 419 -29.38 1.98 -49.16
CA VAL A 419 -29.79 0.63 -49.55
C VAL A 419 -29.36 0.42 -51.01
N PRO A 420 -28.54 -0.61 -51.33
CA PRO A 420 -28.21 -0.91 -52.71
C PRO A 420 -29.47 -1.39 -53.45
N THR A 421 -30.06 -0.51 -54.25
CA THR A 421 -31.10 -0.88 -55.21
C THR A 421 -30.44 -1.51 -56.43
N LYS A 422 -30.54 -2.84 -56.54
CA LYS A 422 -30.84 -3.64 -57.75
C LYS A 422 -30.20 -5.02 -57.67
N PHE A 423 -31.04 -6.03 -57.41
CA PHE A 423 -30.85 -7.34 -58.01
C PHE A 423 -31.28 -7.23 -59.48
N ASN A 424 -30.35 -7.45 -60.41
CA ASN A 424 -30.70 -7.83 -61.77
C ASN A 424 -30.73 -9.36 -61.83
N ILE A 425 -31.85 -9.84 -62.35
CA ILE A 425 -32.20 -11.23 -62.68
C ILE A 425 -31.22 -11.80 -63.72
#